data_AF-I4AJT5-F1
#
_entry.id   AF-I4AJT5-F1
#
_cell.length_a   1.000
_cell.length_b   1.000
_cell.length_c   1.000
_cell.angle_alpha   90.00
_cell.angle_beta   90.00
_cell.angle_gamma   90.00
#
_symmetry.space_group_name_H-M   'P 1'
#
loop_
_entity.id
_entity.type
_entity.pdbx_description
1 polymer ?
#
loop_
_entity_poly.entity_id
_entity_poly.type
_entity_poly.pdbx_seq_one_letter_code
_entity_poly.pdbx_strand_id
1 'polypeptide(L)'
;MKENKEDEHHKIYILEQLLEAAFSIPSIENLVIFRGSLLTKNWIQDNYYRSVSDLDFLAIADYDRALYINFIKKTLQKTQENSELLKQKNNLEIDINSLKTEDTWVDTENPSFRFQFDVKLNNQLFENIQIDIAFGDTLVLPPLWKNYNCIISKKNITVFSVQTEQALAWKAHGLFDFYDRGGRWQSKDLYDVFCILKTQSIQKEKFQKCILVAFEDKKTPISLSYLKMKNDTFGKSKGSQKKWDKFLTEKLNYQNDKKELELNNVIRVIKEFLDPFLGS
;
A
#
# COMPACT_ATOMS: atom_id res chain seq x y z
N MET A 1 -1.23 21.93 -1.00
CA MET A 1 -0.80 22.07 0.40
C MET A 1 0.26 21.03 0.67
N LYS A 2 1.41 21.42 1.23
CA LYS A 2 2.39 20.47 1.76
C LYS A 2 1.81 19.99 3.10
N GLU A 3 1.55 18.70 3.25
CA GLU A 3 1.30 18.10 4.58
C GLU A 3 2.52 18.40 5.46
N ASN A 4 2.29 18.90 6.68
CA ASN A 4 3.38 19.06 7.65
C ASN A 4 3.84 17.66 8.09
N LYS A 5 5.14 17.49 8.45
CA LYS A 5 5.65 16.22 8.97
C LYS A 5 4.89 15.73 10.21
N GLU A 6 4.42 16.68 11.02
CA GLU A 6 3.58 16.39 12.18
C GLU A 6 2.21 15.81 11.78
N ASP A 7 1.58 16.34 10.73
CA ASP A 7 0.32 15.79 10.20
C ASP A 7 0.51 14.38 9.64
N GLU A 8 1.65 14.11 8.98
CA GLU A 8 1.98 12.76 8.51
C GLU A 8 2.14 11.78 9.68
N HIS A 9 2.83 12.19 10.75
CA HIS A 9 2.99 11.36 11.95
C HIS A 9 1.64 11.09 12.63
N HIS A 10 0.79 12.12 12.77
CA HIS A 10 -0.56 11.97 13.31
C HIS A 10 -1.40 11.02 12.46
N LYS A 11 -1.33 11.16 11.13
CA LYS A 11 -2.05 10.27 10.22
C LYS A 11 -1.59 8.83 10.34
N ILE A 12 -0.28 8.56 10.35
CA ILE A 12 0.24 7.20 10.57
C ILE A 12 -0.22 6.66 11.92
N TYR A 13 -0.16 7.46 12.98
CA TYR A 13 -0.65 7.05 14.30
C TYR A 13 -2.13 6.64 14.25
N ILE A 14 -2.99 7.45 13.63
CA ILE A 14 -4.42 7.13 13.44
C ILE A 14 -4.58 5.80 12.70
N LEU A 15 -3.86 5.60 11.58
CA LEU A 15 -3.92 4.36 10.81
C LEU A 15 -3.43 3.14 11.61
N GLU A 16 -2.44 3.30 12.48
CA GLU A 16 -1.95 2.23 13.36
C GLU A 16 -2.93 1.89 14.48
N GLN A 17 -3.67 2.87 15.01
CA GLN A 17 -4.76 2.61 15.97
C GLN A 17 -5.93 1.86 15.32
N LEU A 18 -6.26 2.18 14.07
CA LEU A 18 -7.26 1.46 13.29
C LEU A 18 -6.81 0.04 12.96
N LEU A 19 -5.55 -0.13 12.57
CA LEU A 19 -4.95 -1.44 12.28
C LEU A 19 -4.98 -2.35 13.51
N GLU A 20 -4.56 -1.83 14.68
CA GLU A 20 -4.60 -2.56 15.93
C GLU A 20 -6.03 -2.99 16.28
N ALA A 21 -6.98 -2.06 16.20
CA ALA A 21 -8.37 -2.33 16.49
C ALA A 21 -8.96 -3.40 15.56
N ALA A 22 -8.71 -3.29 14.24
CA ALA A 22 -9.16 -4.26 13.26
C ALA A 22 -8.65 -5.67 13.56
N PHE A 23 -7.35 -5.82 13.88
CA PHE A 23 -6.76 -7.13 14.19
C PHE A 23 -7.07 -7.65 15.60
N SER A 24 -7.71 -6.85 16.44
CA SER A 24 -8.26 -7.31 17.72
C SER A 24 -9.65 -7.95 17.57
N ILE A 25 -10.30 -7.83 16.41
CA ILE A 25 -11.60 -8.44 16.14
C ILE A 25 -11.41 -9.96 15.96
N PRO A 26 -12.18 -10.80 16.67
CA PRO A 26 -12.08 -12.25 16.52
C PRO A 26 -12.30 -12.72 15.09
N SER A 27 -11.50 -13.70 14.64
CA SER A 27 -11.58 -14.32 13.32
C SER A 27 -11.41 -13.35 12.13
N ILE A 28 -10.72 -12.23 12.34
CA ILE A 28 -10.38 -11.24 11.31
C ILE A 28 -9.62 -11.85 10.12
N GLU A 29 -8.83 -12.89 10.37
CA GLU A 29 -8.07 -13.64 9.36
C GLU A 29 -8.94 -14.41 8.37
N ASN A 30 -10.24 -14.52 8.61
CA ASN A 30 -11.21 -15.05 7.64
C ASN A 30 -11.87 -13.95 6.79
N LEU A 31 -11.59 -12.68 7.10
CA LEU A 31 -12.26 -11.54 6.49
C LEU A 31 -11.34 -10.71 5.60
N VAL A 32 -10.16 -10.37 6.13
CA VAL A 32 -9.20 -9.47 5.47
C VAL A 32 -7.74 -9.84 5.73
N ILE A 33 -6.89 -9.43 4.80
CA ILE A 33 -5.43 -9.52 4.87
C ILE A 33 -4.84 -8.12 4.74
N PHE A 34 -3.96 -7.75 5.64
CA PHE A 34 -3.27 -6.46 5.61
C PHE A 34 -2.23 -6.40 4.48
N ARG A 35 -2.24 -5.28 3.74
CA ARG A 35 -1.33 -5.00 2.61
C ARG A 35 -1.05 -3.50 2.50
N GLY A 36 -0.49 -3.10 1.36
CA GLY A 36 -0.43 -1.70 0.96
C GLY A 36 0.75 -0.93 1.52
N SER A 37 0.62 0.40 1.50
CA SER A 37 1.74 1.32 1.74
C SER A 37 2.15 1.38 3.22
N LEU A 38 1.20 1.23 4.16
CA LEU A 38 1.51 1.19 5.59
C LEU A 38 2.39 -0.02 5.94
N LEU A 39 2.05 -1.20 5.42
CA LEU A 39 2.86 -2.41 5.58
C LEU A 39 4.25 -2.23 4.94
N THR A 40 4.29 -1.64 3.75
CA THR A 40 5.55 -1.36 3.03
C THR A 40 6.44 -0.41 3.84
N LYS A 41 5.88 0.66 4.42
CA LYS A 41 6.59 1.59 5.31
C LYS A 41 7.12 0.88 6.55
N ASN A 42 6.38 -0.06 7.12
CA ASN A 42 6.84 -0.84 8.27
C ASN A 42 8.06 -1.72 7.97
N TRP A 43 8.15 -2.30 6.78
CA TRP A 43 9.33 -3.08 6.37
C TRP A 43 10.57 -2.22 6.17
N ILE A 44 10.39 -1.02 5.59
CA ILE A 44 11.48 -0.15 5.13
C ILE A 44 11.92 0.85 6.22
N GLN A 45 11.01 1.22 7.12
CA GLN A 45 11.21 2.16 8.24
C GLN A 45 11.73 3.53 7.76
N ASP A 46 12.78 4.07 8.39
CA ASP A 46 13.31 5.41 8.16
C ASP A 46 13.83 5.65 6.72
N ASN A 47 13.99 4.58 5.93
CA ASN A 47 14.36 4.66 4.52
C ASN A 47 13.16 4.88 3.57
N TYR A 48 11.93 5.00 4.11
CA TYR A 48 10.70 5.20 3.34
C TYR A 48 10.15 6.61 3.52
N TYR A 49 10.43 7.47 2.54
CA TYR A 49 10.12 8.91 2.58
C TYR A 49 8.73 9.25 2.07
N ARG A 50 8.01 8.28 1.50
CA ARG A 50 6.67 8.52 0.97
C ARG A 50 5.65 8.51 2.10
N SER A 51 4.74 9.48 2.07
CA SER A 51 3.61 9.50 2.97
C SER A 51 2.64 8.35 2.72
N VAL A 52 2.07 7.84 3.81
CA VAL A 52 1.04 6.80 3.79
C VAL A 52 -0.31 7.48 3.96
N SER A 53 -1.23 7.24 3.03
CA SER A 53 -2.51 7.96 2.95
C SER A 53 -3.69 7.21 3.51
N ASP A 54 -3.59 5.89 3.56
CA ASP A 54 -4.69 4.95 3.66
C ASP A 54 -4.25 3.67 4.39
N LEU A 55 -5.24 2.91 4.83
CA LEU A 55 -5.08 1.55 5.32
C LEU A 55 -5.70 0.59 4.29
N ASP A 56 -4.87 -0.29 3.72
CA ASP A 56 -5.29 -1.21 2.66
C ASP A 56 -5.46 -2.65 3.18
N PHE A 57 -6.57 -3.26 2.80
CA PHE A 57 -6.86 -4.67 3.00
C PHE A 57 -7.16 -5.38 1.68
N LEU A 58 -6.88 -6.68 1.65
CA LEU A 58 -7.43 -7.61 0.67
C LEU A 58 -8.52 -8.43 1.35
N ALA A 59 -9.73 -8.42 0.78
CA ALA A 59 -10.82 -9.27 1.19
C ALA A 59 -10.52 -10.75 0.93
N ILE A 60 -10.93 -11.60 1.88
CA ILE A 60 -10.91 -13.06 1.75
C ILE A 60 -12.32 -13.60 1.46
N ALA A 61 -13.32 -13.01 2.11
CA ALA A 61 -14.72 -13.37 1.93
C ALA A 61 -15.28 -12.77 0.62
N ASP A 62 -16.45 -13.28 0.24
CA ASP A 62 -17.17 -12.80 -0.94
C ASP A 62 -17.49 -11.30 -0.86
N TYR A 63 -17.77 -10.72 -2.02
CA TYR A 63 -18.15 -9.32 -2.17
C TYR A 63 -19.51 -9.05 -1.48
N ASP A 64 -19.49 -8.76 -0.18
CA ASP A 64 -20.66 -8.45 0.64
C ASP A 64 -20.48 -7.08 1.32
N ARG A 65 -21.17 -6.08 0.77
CA ARG A 65 -21.11 -4.70 1.26
C ARG A 65 -21.55 -4.57 2.72
N ALA A 66 -22.57 -5.32 3.15
CA ALA A 66 -23.08 -5.22 4.52
C ALA A 66 -22.09 -5.82 5.52
N LEU A 67 -21.48 -6.94 5.17
CA LEU A 67 -20.42 -7.57 5.96
C LEU A 67 -19.25 -6.60 6.21
N TYR A 68 -18.74 -5.97 5.14
CA TYR A 68 -17.58 -5.07 5.26
C TYR A 68 -17.92 -3.73 5.92
N ILE A 69 -19.12 -3.17 5.71
CA ILE A 69 -19.58 -2.01 6.49
C ILE A 69 -19.63 -2.34 7.99
N ASN A 70 -20.15 -3.51 8.36
CA ASN A 70 -20.22 -3.93 9.76
C ASN A 70 -18.83 -4.13 10.36
N PHE A 71 -17.89 -4.72 9.61
CA PHE A 71 -16.50 -4.83 10.01
C PHE A 71 -15.87 -3.45 10.26
N ILE A 72 -16.01 -2.51 9.34
CA ILE A 72 -15.45 -1.16 9.51
C ILE A 72 -16.07 -0.47 10.72
N LYS A 73 -17.40 -0.51 10.89
CA LYS A 73 -18.06 0.06 12.08
C LYS A 73 -17.52 -0.52 13.38
N LYS A 74 -17.31 -1.84 13.46
CA LYS A 74 -16.71 -2.49 14.64
C LYS A 74 -15.28 -2.02 14.88
N THR A 75 -14.48 -1.91 13.82
CA THR A 75 -13.11 -1.37 13.90
C THR A 75 -13.11 0.04 14.48
N LEU A 76 -13.97 0.94 13.95
CA LEU A 76 -14.08 2.31 14.44
C LEU A 76 -14.51 2.38 15.91
N GLN A 77 -15.54 1.61 16.30
CA GLN A 77 -15.99 1.52 17.69
C GLN A 77 -14.86 1.04 18.61
N LYS A 78 -14.13 0.01 18.20
CA LYS A 78 -13.02 -0.55 18.97
C LYS A 78 -11.85 0.43 19.11
N THR A 79 -11.54 1.19 18.06
CA THR A 79 -10.53 2.26 18.13
C THR A 79 -10.94 3.35 19.12
N GLN A 80 -12.22 3.76 19.13
CA GLN A 80 -12.76 4.71 20.09
C GLN A 80 -12.65 4.18 21.54
N GLU A 81 -13.08 2.94 21.79
CA GLU A 81 -12.96 2.27 23.11
C GLU A 81 -11.51 2.24 23.60
N ASN A 82 -10.57 1.85 22.74
CA ASN A 82 -9.15 1.76 23.09
C ASN A 82 -8.56 3.13 23.44
N SER A 83 -8.96 4.19 22.72
CA SER A 83 -8.54 5.57 22.99
C SER A 83 -8.96 6.02 24.40
N GLU A 84 -10.22 5.77 24.77
CA GLU A 84 -10.79 6.16 26.06
C GLU A 84 -10.15 5.44 27.25
N LEU A 85 -9.90 4.12 27.10
CA LEU A 85 -9.32 3.28 28.15
C LEU A 85 -7.89 3.69 28.50
N LEU A 86 -7.11 4.12 27.52
CA LEU A 86 -5.69 4.39 27.70
C LEU A 86 -5.41 5.74 28.39
N LYS A 87 -6.43 6.59 28.62
CA LYS A 87 -6.30 7.97 29.17
C LYS A 87 -5.05 8.68 28.61
N GLN A 88 -4.74 8.44 27.34
CA GLN A 88 -3.47 8.87 26.77
C GLN A 88 -3.46 10.38 26.59
N LYS A 89 -2.26 10.95 26.52
CA LYS A 89 -2.05 12.35 26.11
C LYS A 89 -2.66 12.68 24.74
N ASN A 90 -3.02 11.66 23.96
CA ASN A 90 -3.59 11.77 22.63
C ASN A 90 -5.08 11.43 22.66
N ASN A 91 -5.94 12.45 22.69
CA ASN A 91 -7.39 12.27 22.65
C ASN A 91 -7.82 12.04 21.18
N LEU A 92 -7.98 10.77 20.80
CA LEU A 92 -8.51 10.37 19.50
C LEU A 92 -10.02 10.15 19.60
N GLU A 93 -10.78 10.93 18.83
CA GLU A 93 -12.23 10.89 18.74
C GLU A 93 -12.63 10.56 17.29
N ILE A 94 -13.41 9.50 17.08
CA ILE A 94 -13.88 9.10 15.75
C ILE A 94 -15.32 9.59 15.53
N ASP A 95 -15.55 10.31 14.42
CA ASP A 95 -16.91 10.60 13.99
C ASP A 95 -17.47 9.43 13.16
N ILE A 96 -18.09 8.47 13.83
CA ILE A 96 -18.71 7.30 13.16
C ILE A 96 -19.86 7.73 12.22
N ASN A 97 -20.52 8.86 12.48
CA ASN A 97 -21.62 9.35 11.65
C ASN A 97 -21.12 9.95 10.33
N SER A 98 -19.84 10.36 10.26
CA SER A 98 -19.19 10.81 9.03
C SER A 98 -18.86 9.67 8.05
N LEU A 99 -19.02 8.40 8.47
CA LEU A 99 -18.65 7.24 7.66
C LEU A 99 -19.41 7.20 6.32
N LYS A 100 -18.62 7.27 5.24
CA LYS A 100 -19.07 7.10 3.86
C LYS A 100 -18.44 5.84 3.27
N THR A 101 -19.18 5.19 2.38
CA THR A 101 -18.71 4.01 1.65
C THR A 101 -18.98 4.20 0.17
N GLU A 102 -17.94 4.09 -0.64
CA GLU A 102 -18.01 4.10 -2.10
C GLU A 102 -17.53 2.76 -2.68
N ASP A 103 -18.22 2.30 -3.71
CA ASP A 103 -17.76 1.18 -4.52
C ASP A 103 -16.83 1.74 -5.59
N THR A 104 -15.63 1.19 -5.69
CA THR A 104 -14.57 1.65 -6.59
C THR A 104 -14.14 0.51 -7.49
N TRP A 105 -13.73 0.84 -8.72
CA TRP A 105 -13.28 -0.15 -9.72
C TRP A 105 -14.33 -1.25 -10.02
N VAL A 106 -15.62 -0.92 -9.89
CA VAL A 106 -16.74 -1.87 -10.04
C VAL A 106 -16.73 -2.57 -11.40
N ASP A 107 -16.31 -1.86 -12.46
CA ASP A 107 -16.24 -2.40 -13.82
C ASP A 107 -14.91 -3.12 -14.13
N THR A 108 -14.16 -3.51 -13.10
CA THR A 108 -12.88 -4.23 -13.25
C THR A 108 -12.95 -5.61 -12.61
N GLU A 109 -11.96 -6.45 -12.91
CA GLU A 109 -11.81 -7.76 -12.27
C GLU A 109 -11.49 -7.66 -10.77
N ASN A 110 -11.25 -6.45 -10.25
CA ASN A 110 -10.82 -6.19 -8.88
C ASN A 110 -11.56 -4.99 -8.28
N PRO A 111 -12.87 -5.14 -8.01
CA PRO A 111 -13.62 -4.10 -7.33
C PRO A 111 -13.06 -3.89 -5.92
N SER A 112 -13.35 -2.73 -5.34
CA SER A 112 -12.99 -2.41 -3.96
C SER A 112 -14.07 -1.59 -3.27
N PHE A 113 -14.14 -1.71 -1.96
CA PHE A 113 -14.85 -0.76 -1.12
C PHE A 113 -13.86 0.25 -0.56
N ARG A 114 -14.16 1.54 -0.72
CA ARG A 114 -13.47 2.60 0.02
C ARG A 114 -14.37 3.14 1.10
N PHE A 115 -13.81 3.22 2.30
CA PHE A 115 -14.43 3.80 3.48
C PHE A 115 -13.72 5.09 3.85
N GLN A 116 -14.49 6.14 4.11
CA GLN A 116 -13.97 7.44 4.52
C GLN A 116 -14.73 7.95 5.75
N PHE A 117 -14.00 8.48 6.71
CA PHE A 117 -14.56 9.07 7.93
C PHE A 117 -13.60 10.10 8.51
N ASP A 118 -14.10 10.94 9.39
CA ASP A 118 -13.35 12.00 10.02
C ASP A 118 -12.89 11.59 11.43
N VAL A 119 -11.70 12.02 11.80
CA VAL A 119 -11.09 11.74 13.09
C VAL A 119 -10.56 13.04 13.68
N LYS A 120 -10.79 13.25 14.96
CA LYS A 120 -10.17 14.35 15.70
C LYS A 120 -9.10 13.79 16.62
N LEU A 121 -7.88 14.31 16.51
CA LEU A 121 -6.75 13.94 17.35
C LEU A 121 -6.23 15.21 18.02
N ASN A 122 -6.24 15.27 19.35
CA ASN A 122 -5.73 16.43 20.11
C ASN A 122 -6.34 17.77 19.66
N ASN A 123 -7.65 17.77 19.40
CA ASN A 123 -8.40 18.91 18.88
C ASN A 123 -8.13 19.32 17.44
N GLN A 124 -7.25 18.62 16.73
CA GLN A 124 -7.05 18.78 15.28
C GLN A 124 -7.97 17.82 14.53
N LEU A 125 -8.73 18.33 13.56
CA LEU A 125 -9.58 17.54 12.68
C LEU A 125 -8.78 16.99 11.49
N PHE A 126 -8.91 15.70 11.25
CA PHE A 126 -8.40 14.98 10.10
C PHE A 126 -9.59 14.43 9.31
N GLU A 127 -9.86 15.05 8.16
CA GLU A 127 -10.99 14.69 7.31
C GLU A 127 -10.62 13.56 6.35
N ASN A 128 -11.61 12.73 6.01
CA ASN A 128 -11.52 11.67 5.00
C ASN A 128 -10.37 10.68 5.25
N ILE A 129 -10.18 10.23 6.50
CA ILE A 129 -9.34 9.07 6.81
C ILE A 129 -9.87 7.87 6.03
N GLN A 130 -8.97 7.20 5.30
CA GLN A 130 -9.35 6.23 4.28
C GLN A 130 -8.94 4.81 4.66
N ILE A 131 -9.88 3.87 4.49
CA ILE A 131 -9.62 2.43 4.53
C ILE A 131 -10.14 1.84 3.21
N ASP A 132 -9.28 1.13 2.47
CA ASP A 132 -9.64 0.47 1.22
C ASP A 132 -9.63 -1.05 1.43
N ILE A 133 -10.66 -1.74 0.92
CA ILE A 133 -10.75 -3.20 0.89
C ILE A 133 -10.90 -3.64 -0.56
N ALA A 134 -9.83 -4.20 -1.12
CA ALA A 134 -9.78 -4.70 -2.49
C ALA A 134 -10.18 -6.18 -2.57
N PHE A 135 -10.74 -6.59 -3.71
CA PHE A 135 -11.18 -7.97 -3.97
C PHE A 135 -10.48 -8.57 -5.19
N GLY A 136 -10.49 -9.90 -5.27
CA GLY A 136 -10.11 -10.64 -6.48
C GLY A 136 -8.61 -10.65 -6.80
N ASP A 137 -7.74 -10.12 -5.93
CA ASP A 137 -6.30 -10.24 -6.15
C ASP A 137 -5.83 -11.66 -5.78
N THR A 138 -5.28 -12.39 -6.75
CA THR A 138 -4.81 -13.76 -6.52
C THR A 138 -3.63 -13.82 -5.53
N LEU A 139 -3.79 -14.63 -4.48
CA LEU A 139 -2.77 -14.93 -3.49
C LEU A 139 -2.04 -16.23 -3.84
N VAL A 140 -0.77 -16.10 -4.21
CA VAL A 140 0.11 -17.24 -4.52
C VAL A 140 0.78 -17.77 -3.26
N LEU A 141 1.14 -16.87 -2.36
CA LEU A 141 1.70 -17.19 -1.05
C LEU A 141 0.61 -17.08 0.01
N PRO A 142 0.55 -18.03 0.95
CA PRO A 142 -0.39 -17.91 2.06
C PRO A 142 -0.05 -16.65 2.88
N PRO A 143 -1.06 -15.86 3.29
CA PRO A 143 -0.87 -14.82 4.30
C PRO A 143 -0.40 -15.43 5.62
N LEU A 144 0.32 -14.64 6.42
CA LEU A 144 0.90 -15.09 7.68
C LEU A 144 0.66 -14.06 8.79
N TRP A 145 0.46 -14.56 10.00
CA TRP A 145 0.54 -13.75 11.21
C TRP A 145 1.97 -13.29 11.44
N LYS A 146 2.15 -11.99 11.63
CA LYS A 146 3.45 -11.36 11.85
C LYS A 146 3.36 -10.30 12.93
N ASN A 147 4.48 -10.04 13.59
CA ASN A 147 4.61 -8.88 14.45
C ASN A 147 4.79 -7.64 13.58
N TYR A 148 3.95 -6.65 13.80
CA TYR A 148 4.04 -5.31 13.24
C TYR A 148 4.47 -4.36 14.35
N ASN A 149 5.64 -3.76 14.18
CA ASN A 149 6.19 -2.80 15.14
C ASN A 149 5.71 -1.41 14.75
N CYS A 150 4.72 -0.86 15.44
CA CYS A 150 4.14 0.44 15.13
C CYS A 150 5.21 1.53 15.03
N ILE A 151 5.15 2.29 13.94
CA ILE A 151 6.13 3.29 13.53
C ILE A 151 6.15 4.43 14.55
N ILE A 152 4.98 4.88 15.03
CA ILE A 152 4.88 6.04 15.92
C ILE A 152 4.95 5.60 17.39
N SER A 153 4.09 4.66 17.80
CA SER A 153 3.99 4.25 19.21
C SER A 153 5.07 3.27 19.66
N LYS A 154 5.81 2.67 18.71
CA LYS A 154 6.79 1.59 18.96
C LYS A 154 6.21 0.34 19.65
N LYS A 155 4.87 0.23 19.69
CA LYS A 155 4.16 -0.94 20.19
C LYS A 155 4.24 -2.07 19.16
N ASN A 156 4.31 -3.31 19.63
CA ASN A 156 4.18 -4.48 18.78
C ASN A 156 2.73 -4.95 18.78
N ILE A 157 2.16 -5.10 17.60
CA ILE A 157 0.83 -5.71 17.38
C ILE A 157 0.98 -6.92 16.45
N THR A 158 0.03 -7.85 16.51
CA THR A 158 0.04 -9.03 15.65
C THR A 158 -0.96 -8.82 14.51
N VAL A 159 -0.49 -8.93 13.27
CA VAL A 159 -1.30 -8.66 12.05
C VAL A 159 -1.24 -9.84 11.09
N PHE A 160 -2.34 -10.12 10.41
CA PHE A 160 -2.41 -11.10 9.34
C PHE A 160 -2.17 -10.40 8.01
N SER A 161 -1.01 -10.62 7.39
CA SER A 161 -0.55 -9.81 6.27
C SER A 161 0.06 -10.63 5.13
N VAL A 162 0.13 -10.01 3.95
CA VAL A 162 0.82 -10.58 2.81
C VAL A 162 2.32 -10.73 3.05
N GLN A 163 2.95 -11.63 2.29
CA GLN A 163 4.40 -11.77 2.26
C GLN A 163 5.03 -10.70 1.35
N THR A 164 6.29 -10.36 1.63
CA THR A 164 7.03 -9.31 0.90
C THR A 164 7.11 -9.63 -0.60
N GLU A 165 7.33 -10.89 -0.96
CA GLU A 165 7.38 -11.34 -2.35
C GLU A 165 6.04 -11.14 -3.09
N GLN A 166 4.91 -11.42 -2.44
CA GLN A 166 3.58 -11.20 -3.00
C GLN A 166 3.32 -9.70 -3.23
N ALA A 167 3.63 -8.86 -2.23
CA ALA A 167 3.48 -7.41 -2.34
C ALA A 167 4.39 -6.79 -3.40
N LEU A 168 5.65 -7.26 -3.47
CA LEU A 168 6.62 -6.84 -4.48
C LEU A 168 6.13 -7.22 -5.89
N ALA A 169 5.57 -8.42 -6.06
CA ALA A 169 5.06 -8.88 -7.34
C ALA A 169 3.89 -8.03 -7.85
N TRP A 170 2.90 -7.74 -7.00
CA TRP A 170 1.79 -6.85 -7.38
C TRP A 170 2.27 -5.44 -7.73
N LYS A 171 3.21 -4.88 -6.97
CA LYS A 171 3.79 -3.56 -7.27
C LYS A 171 4.61 -3.56 -8.57
N ALA A 172 5.37 -4.62 -8.83
CA ALA A 172 6.13 -4.77 -10.06
C ALA A 172 5.21 -4.92 -11.29
N HIS A 173 4.14 -5.71 -11.19
CA HIS A 173 3.10 -5.77 -12.23
C HIS A 173 2.46 -4.39 -12.47
N GLY A 174 2.14 -3.65 -11.40
CA GLY A 174 1.58 -2.29 -11.48
C GLY A 174 2.40 -1.30 -12.31
N LEU A 175 3.72 -1.51 -12.45
CA LEU A 175 4.58 -0.70 -13.34
C LEU A 175 4.19 -0.80 -14.82
N PHE A 176 3.51 -1.88 -15.19
CA PHE A 176 3.12 -2.21 -16.56
C PHE A 176 1.60 -2.25 -16.77
N ASP A 177 0.83 -2.06 -15.71
CA ASP A 177 -0.62 -2.08 -15.79
C ASP A 177 -1.16 -1.00 -16.76
N PHE A 178 -2.31 -1.27 -17.37
CA PHE A 178 -2.93 -0.48 -18.45
C PHE A 178 -2.09 -0.34 -19.73
N TYR A 179 -1.12 -1.23 -19.98
CA TYR A 179 -0.26 -1.19 -21.17
C TYR A 179 -1.03 -1.05 -22.49
N ASP A 180 -2.05 -1.89 -22.71
CA ASP A 180 -2.84 -1.91 -23.94
C ASP A 180 -3.70 -0.65 -24.16
N ARG A 181 -3.82 0.19 -23.13
CA ARG A 181 -4.61 1.44 -23.14
C ARG A 181 -3.71 2.69 -23.13
N GLY A 182 -2.46 2.56 -23.56
CA GLY A 182 -1.47 3.64 -23.60
C GLY A 182 -0.57 3.74 -22.36
N GLY A 183 -0.78 2.88 -21.36
CA GLY A 183 0.02 2.78 -20.13
C GLY A 183 -0.17 3.96 -19.16
N ARG A 184 -0.15 3.68 -17.86
CA ARG A 184 -0.08 4.71 -16.82
C ARG A 184 1.26 4.63 -16.10
N TRP A 185 2.04 5.70 -16.16
CA TRP A 185 3.27 5.82 -15.36
C TRP A 185 2.95 5.86 -13.86
N GLN A 186 3.41 4.85 -13.10
CA GLN A 186 3.21 4.70 -11.65
C GLN A 186 4.47 5.03 -10.85
N SER A 187 4.75 6.33 -10.63
CA SER A 187 5.91 6.76 -9.80
C SER A 187 5.89 6.15 -8.39
N LYS A 188 4.69 5.95 -7.84
CA LYS A 188 4.44 5.37 -6.51
C LYS A 188 4.95 3.93 -6.42
N ASP A 189 4.48 3.07 -7.32
CA ASP A 189 4.91 1.66 -7.34
C ASP A 189 6.38 1.53 -7.70
N LEU A 190 6.89 2.38 -8.61
CA LEU A 190 8.32 2.39 -8.96
C LEU A 190 9.21 2.66 -7.75
N TYR A 191 8.84 3.66 -6.94
CA TYR A 191 9.56 3.99 -5.70
C TYR A 191 9.45 2.86 -4.66
N ASP A 192 8.26 2.30 -4.48
CA ASP A 192 8.03 1.24 -3.50
C ASP A 192 8.84 -0.03 -3.86
N VAL A 193 8.83 -0.45 -5.13
CA VAL A 193 9.64 -1.58 -5.63
C VAL A 193 11.11 -1.31 -5.35
N PHE A 194 11.63 -0.13 -5.71
CA PHE A 194 13.02 0.24 -5.47
C PHE A 194 13.40 0.15 -3.98
N CYS A 195 12.59 0.72 -3.09
CA CYS A 195 12.88 0.70 -1.66
C CYS A 195 12.79 -0.72 -1.07
N ILE A 196 11.84 -1.55 -1.51
CA ILE A 196 11.76 -2.95 -1.11
C ILE A 196 13.05 -3.69 -1.53
N LEU A 197 13.46 -3.57 -2.80
CA LEU A 197 14.67 -4.24 -3.31
C LEU A 197 15.96 -3.80 -2.59
N LYS A 198 16.00 -2.56 -2.10
CA LYS A 198 17.16 -2.01 -1.38
C LYS A 198 17.25 -2.46 0.08
N THR A 199 16.14 -2.88 0.68
CA THR A 199 16.06 -3.05 2.15
C THR A 199 15.64 -4.46 2.57
N GLN A 200 14.92 -5.18 1.72
CA GLN A 200 14.39 -6.49 2.02
C GLN A 200 15.19 -7.58 1.30
N SER A 201 15.38 -8.71 1.97
CA SER A 201 15.87 -9.93 1.33
C SER A 201 14.72 -10.64 0.63
N ILE A 202 14.82 -10.81 -0.70
CA ILE A 202 13.74 -11.37 -1.51
C ILE A 202 14.05 -12.83 -1.86
N GLN A 203 13.14 -13.75 -1.52
CA GLN A 203 13.24 -15.14 -1.93
C GLN A 203 12.83 -15.28 -3.39
N LYS A 204 13.82 -15.46 -4.27
CA LYS A 204 13.64 -15.40 -5.73
C LYS A 204 12.62 -16.41 -6.25
N GLU A 205 12.59 -17.62 -5.70
CA GLU A 205 11.67 -18.69 -6.12
C GLU A 205 10.22 -18.36 -5.76
N LYS A 206 10.01 -17.74 -4.59
CA LYS A 206 8.68 -17.26 -4.17
C LYS A 206 8.23 -16.07 -5.01
N PHE A 207 9.13 -15.11 -5.23
CA PHE A 207 8.86 -13.95 -6.08
C PHE A 207 8.49 -14.37 -7.50
N GLN A 208 9.24 -15.31 -8.10
CA GLN A 208 8.96 -15.84 -9.43
C GLN A 208 7.53 -16.38 -9.55
N LYS A 209 7.08 -17.18 -8.58
CA LYS A 209 5.70 -17.69 -8.58
C LYS A 209 4.68 -16.56 -8.50
N CYS A 210 4.91 -15.56 -7.65
CA CYS A 210 4.00 -14.44 -7.46
C CYS A 210 3.91 -13.55 -8.71
N ILE A 211 5.05 -13.23 -9.33
CA ILE A 211 5.09 -12.31 -10.47
C ILE A 211 4.44 -12.92 -11.70
N LEU A 212 4.67 -14.21 -11.98
CA LEU A 212 4.04 -14.89 -13.11
C LEU A 212 2.51 -14.85 -13.01
N VAL A 213 1.97 -15.18 -11.83
CA VAL A 213 0.53 -15.13 -11.58
C VAL A 213 -0.01 -13.70 -11.63
N ALA A 214 0.71 -12.71 -11.09
CA ALA A 214 0.25 -11.32 -11.13
C ALA A 214 0.05 -10.81 -12.56
N PHE A 215 0.86 -11.26 -13.52
CA PHE A 215 0.67 -10.91 -14.93
C PHE A 215 -0.40 -11.76 -15.63
N GLU A 216 -0.48 -13.07 -15.32
CA GLU A 216 -1.47 -13.99 -15.89
C GLU A 216 -2.90 -13.60 -15.48
N ASP A 217 -3.12 -13.40 -14.18
CA ASP A 217 -4.42 -13.06 -13.58
C ASP A 217 -5.01 -11.78 -14.19
N LYS A 218 -4.15 -10.80 -14.45
CA LYS A 218 -4.52 -9.48 -15.01
C LYS A 218 -4.45 -9.44 -16.54
N LYS A 219 -4.31 -10.60 -17.19
CA LYS A 219 -4.23 -10.76 -18.66
C LYS A 219 -3.23 -9.81 -19.32
N THR A 220 -2.16 -9.47 -18.61
CA THR A 220 -1.14 -8.53 -19.07
C THR A 220 0.00 -9.34 -19.70
N PRO A 221 0.30 -9.19 -21.00
CA PRO A 221 1.37 -9.97 -21.62
C PRO A 221 2.74 -9.60 -21.03
N ILE A 222 3.34 -10.53 -20.26
CA ILE A 222 4.68 -10.37 -19.65
C ILE A 222 5.70 -9.91 -20.68
N SER A 223 5.68 -10.56 -21.85
CA SER A 223 6.63 -10.30 -22.95
C SER A 223 6.58 -8.85 -23.43
N LEU A 224 5.38 -8.29 -23.65
CA LEU A 224 5.22 -6.90 -24.11
C LEU A 224 5.63 -5.87 -23.05
N SER A 225 5.33 -6.16 -21.79
CA SER A 225 5.67 -5.33 -20.64
C SER A 225 7.18 -5.27 -20.41
N TYR A 226 7.85 -6.43 -20.42
CA TYR A 226 9.28 -6.52 -20.23
C TYR A 226 10.09 -6.01 -21.43
N LEU A 227 9.61 -6.17 -22.67
CA LEU A 227 10.25 -5.62 -23.87
C LEU A 227 10.53 -4.10 -23.76
N LYS A 228 9.66 -3.32 -23.10
CA LYS A 228 9.91 -1.87 -22.90
C LYS A 228 11.08 -1.59 -21.96
N MET A 229 11.25 -2.38 -20.90
CA MET A 229 12.42 -2.27 -20.03
C MET A 229 13.67 -2.76 -20.76
N LYS A 230 13.56 -3.86 -21.50
CA LYS A 230 14.68 -4.44 -22.26
C LYS A 230 15.22 -3.46 -23.31
N ASN A 231 14.33 -2.82 -24.08
CA ASN A 231 14.66 -1.85 -25.12
C ASN A 231 15.04 -0.45 -24.58
N ASP A 232 15.22 -0.30 -23.26
CA ASP A 232 15.57 0.96 -22.59
C ASP A 232 14.63 2.14 -22.89
N THR A 233 13.39 1.85 -23.29
CA THR A 233 12.36 2.88 -23.57
C THR A 233 11.54 3.25 -22.34
N PHE A 234 11.47 2.35 -21.35
CA PHE A 234 10.73 2.57 -20.11
C PHE A 234 11.29 3.79 -19.36
N GLY A 235 10.40 4.71 -18.95
CA GLY A 235 10.78 5.93 -18.24
C GLY A 235 11.43 7.04 -19.08
N LYS A 236 11.72 6.81 -20.38
CA LYS A 236 12.38 7.81 -21.24
C LYS A 236 11.46 8.91 -21.76
N SER A 237 10.15 8.73 -21.75
CA SER A 237 9.23 9.76 -22.22
C SER A 237 9.32 11.04 -21.37
N LYS A 238 9.09 12.22 -21.97
CA LYS A 238 8.99 13.48 -21.22
C LYS A 238 7.93 13.42 -20.11
N GLY A 239 6.85 12.68 -20.36
CA GLY A 239 5.75 12.51 -19.40
C GLY A 239 6.16 11.70 -18.16
N SER A 240 6.87 10.59 -18.33
CA SER A 240 7.37 9.78 -17.22
C SER A 240 8.40 10.52 -16.38
N GLN A 241 9.34 11.21 -17.03
CA GLN A 241 10.34 12.03 -16.33
C GLN A 241 9.67 13.13 -15.48
N LYS A 242 8.77 13.92 -16.09
CA LYS A 242 8.02 14.97 -15.37
C LYS A 242 7.18 14.41 -14.21
N LYS A 243 6.55 13.25 -14.39
CA LYS A 243 5.77 12.59 -13.32
C LYS A 243 6.65 12.05 -12.19
N TRP A 244 7.87 11.60 -12.50
CA TRP A 244 8.85 11.19 -11.50
C TRP A 244 9.36 12.41 -10.71
N ASP A 245 9.78 13.47 -11.39
CA ASP A 245 10.28 14.70 -10.76
C ASP A 245 9.21 15.33 -9.84
N LYS A 246 7.97 15.38 -10.32
CA LYS A 246 6.82 15.84 -9.52
C LYS A 246 6.60 14.96 -8.29
N PHE A 247 6.72 13.64 -8.44
CA PHE A 247 6.59 12.72 -7.31
C PHE A 247 7.69 12.93 -6.26
N LEU A 248 8.95 13.04 -6.67
CA LEU A 248 10.06 13.30 -5.74
C LEU A 248 9.84 14.61 -4.97
N THR A 249 9.57 15.70 -5.69
CA THR A 249 9.46 17.03 -5.10
C THR A 249 8.22 17.21 -4.23
N GLU A 250 7.06 16.74 -4.69
CA GLU A 250 5.78 16.99 -4.00
C GLU A 250 5.37 15.90 -3.01
N LYS A 251 5.81 14.65 -3.22
CA LYS A 251 5.34 13.49 -2.42
C LYS A 251 6.40 12.90 -1.50
N LEU A 252 7.69 13.08 -1.80
CA LEU A 252 8.77 12.72 -0.88
C LEU A 252 9.32 13.93 -0.12
N ASN A 253 8.81 15.14 -0.40
CA ASN A 253 9.37 16.43 0.05
C ASN A 253 10.89 16.49 -0.13
N TYR A 254 11.35 15.94 -1.25
CA TYR A 254 12.75 15.70 -1.52
C TYR A 254 13.43 16.99 -1.96
N GLN A 255 14.46 17.41 -1.21
CA GLN A 255 15.22 18.64 -1.44
C GLN A 255 16.71 18.27 -1.66
N ASN A 256 17.02 17.75 -2.85
CA ASN A 256 18.35 17.53 -3.47
C ASN A 256 19.34 16.51 -2.87
N ASP A 257 20.12 15.91 -3.79
CA ASP A 257 21.35 15.09 -3.66
C ASP A 257 21.28 13.65 -3.12
N LYS A 258 20.41 12.85 -3.71
CA LYS A 258 20.51 11.39 -3.75
C LYS A 258 20.54 10.92 -5.20
N LYS A 259 21.73 10.84 -5.79
CA LYS A 259 21.98 10.21 -7.11
C LYS A 259 21.28 8.85 -7.24
N GLU A 260 21.07 8.14 -6.13
CA GLU A 260 20.32 6.87 -6.09
C GLU A 260 18.85 6.97 -6.56
N LEU A 261 18.18 8.12 -6.41
CA LEU A 261 16.79 8.34 -6.84
C LEU A 261 16.68 8.99 -8.23
N GLU A 262 17.79 9.14 -8.95
CA GLU A 262 17.73 9.46 -10.38
C GLU A 262 16.93 8.37 -11.10
N LEU A 263 15.97 8.79 -11.94
CA LEU A 263 15.03 7.85 -12.56
C LEU A 263 15.72 6.69 -13.28
N ASN A 264 16.81 6.98 -14.00
CA ASN A 264 17.59 5.96 -14.71
C ASN A 264 18.22 4.95 -13.75
N ASN A 265 18.71 5.39 -12.58
CA ASN A 265 19.29 4.50 -11.58
C ASN A 265 18.23 3.61 -10.94
N VAL A 266 17.07 4.19 -10.59
CA VAL A 266 15.92 3.45 -10.06
C VAL A 266 15.46 2.38 -11.05
N ILE A 267 15.25 2.76 -12.31
CA ILE A 267 14.85 1.81 -13.37
C ILE A 267 15.91 0.73 -13.57
N ARG A 268 17.21 1.09 -13.56
CA ARG A 268 18.29 0.12 -13.73
C ARG A 268 18.27 -0.95 -12.65
N VAL A 269 18.17 -0.57 -11.38
CA VAL A 269 18.09 -1.51 -10.25
C VAL A 269 16.89 -2.45 -10.40
N ILE A 270 15.73 -1.90 -10.74
CA ILE A 270 14.51 -2.70 -10.92
C ILE A 270 14.66 -3.63 -12.13
N LYS A 271 15.22 -3.14 -13.25
CA LYS A 271 15.46 -3.93 -14.46
C LYS A 271 16.37 -5.11 -14.16
N GLU A 272 17.53 -4.86 -13.56
CA GLU A 272 18.52 -5.89 -13.19
C GLU A 272 17.90 -6.97 -12.30
N PHE A 273 16.98 -6.60 -11.40
CA PHE A 273 16.27 -7.57 -10.57
C PHE A 273 15.21 -8.36 -11.34
N LEU A 274 14.42 -7.71 -12.20
CA LEU A 274 13.30 -8.34 -12.91
C LEU A 274 13.74 -9.19 -14.11
N ASP A 275 14.92 -8.90 -14.69
CA ASP A 275 15.49 -9.57 -15.86
C ASP A 275 15.37 -11.11 -15.86
N PRO A 276 15.83 -11.83 -14.81
CA PRO A 276 15.78 -13.30 -14.80
C PRO A 276 14.37 -13.87 -14.69
N PHE A 277 13.36 -13.06 -14.35
CA PHE A 277 11.99 -13.53 -14.12
C PHE A 277 11.04 -13.25 -15.28
N LEU A 278 11.32 -12.19 -16.05
CA LEU A 278 10.46 -11.74 -17.16
C LEU A 278 11.09 -11.95 -18.54
N GLY A 279 12.40 -12.26 -18.59
CA GLY A 279 13.19 -12.35 -19.82
C GLY A 279 13.41 -13.75 -20.40
N SER A 280 12.78 -14.79 -19.83
CA SER A 280 12.82 -16.18 -20.32
C SER A 280 11.72 -16.49 -21.33
#